data_AF-A0A0B6YIB2-F1
#
_entry.id   AF-A0A0B6YIB2-F1
#
_cell.length_a   1.000
_cell.length_b   1.000
_cell.length_c   1.000
_cell.angle_alpha   90.00
_cell.angle_beta   90.00
_cell.angle_gamma   90.00
#
_symmetry.space_group_name_H-M   'P 1'
#
loop_
_entity.id
_entity.type
_entity.pdbx_description
1 polymer ?
#
loop_
_entity_poly.entity_id
_entity_poly.type
_entity_poly.pdbx_seq_one_letter_code
_entity_poly.pdbx_strand_id
1 'polypeptide(L)'
;KEQAIEETPTQCTTTQESFNNEHNLGNKENTALFHHIEDTTRNSRDLTWAHNRFPSDGWSPQEELKAYVASTVMSVPLNINDCFVQKAISCYKYAIELSNGENLPAILDLGVILKQTGQTREALNQFNSVTNSQLSLTGHRVTVISAYEQAGLCYFELSKTYDNKNSFVKDGQKKLTRAISLAADLALTISELTDCAHDVWIALRTLLSDMEKEPQSSNQQKEKIKLLELVKDHGQIIEVVQTLRSLN
;
A
#
# COMPACT_ATOMS: atom_id res chain seq x y z
N LYS A 1 42.46 -4.55 -31.19
CA LYS A 1 42.66 -4.93 -29.77
C LYS A 1 41.72 -4.06 -28.95
N GLU A 2 40.45 -4.44 -28.88
CA GLU A 2 39.47 -3.81 -28.01
C GLU A 2 39.37 -4.70 -26.76
N GLN A 3 39.67 -4.13 -25.60
CA GLN A 3 39.51 -4.81 -24.31
C GLN A 3 38.11 -4.51 -23.80
N ALA A 4 37.31 -5.57 -23.66
CA ALA A 4 36.03 -5.54 -22.97
C ALA A 4 36.27 -5.31 -21.47
N ILE A 5 35.53 -4.37 -20.89
CA ILE A 5 35.48 -4.13 -19.44
C ILE A 5 34.39 -5.05 -18.91
N GLU A 6 34.82 -6.07 -18.18
CA GLU A 6 33.95 -7.02 -17.46
C GLU A 6 33.57 -6.37 -16.12
N GLU A 7 32.33 -5.91 -15.97
CA GLU A 7 31.80 -5.43 -14.69
C GLU A 7 31.45 -6.62 -13.79
N THR A 8 32.29 -6.87 -12.79
CA THR A 8 32.05 -7.89 -11.75
C THR A 8 30.93 -7.43 -10.80
N PRO A 9 29.90 -8.24 -10.53
CA PRO A 9 28.85 -7.88 -9.58
C PRO A 9 29.39 -7.84 -8.15
N THR A 10 29.14 -6.73 -7.46
CA THR A 10 29.48 -6.52 -6.04
C THR A 10 28.73 -7.53 -5.18
N GLN A 11 29.44 -8.57 -4.72
CA GLN A 11 28.90 -9.53 -3.75
C GLN A 11 28.69 -8.82 -2.41
N CYS A 12 27.43 -8.69 -2.00
CA CYS A 12 27.08 -8.28 -0.65
C CYS A 12 27.37 -9.46 0.28
N THR A 13 28.55 -9.49 0.90
CA THR A 13 28.89 -10.45 1.94
C THR A 13 28.13 -10.10 3.22
N THR A 14 26.89 -10.56 3.30
CA THR A 14 26.13 -10.56 4.54
C THR A 14 26.44 -11.88 5.25
N THR A 15 27.05 -11.80 6.43
CA THR A 15 27.23 -12.94 7.33
C THR A 15 25.86 -13.58 7.58
N GLN A 16 25.65 -14.76 6.99
CA GLN A 16 24.47 -15.58 7.20
C GLN A 16 24.57 -16.17 8.61
N GLU A 17 24.10 -15.44 9.63
CA GLU A 17 23.73 -16.07 10.89
C GLU A 17 22.43 -16.83 10.65
N SER A 18 22.58 -18.15 10.63
CA SER A 18 21.52 -19.14 10.43
C SER A 18 20.48 -19.04 11.56
N PHE A 19 19.36 -18.37 11.29
CA PHE A 19 18.12 -18.63 11.99
C PHE A 19 17.47 -19.86 11.34
N ASN A 20 17.71 -21.04 11.89
CA ASN A 20 16.72 -22.12 11.89
C ASN A 20 17.09 -23.23 12.91
N ASN A 21 16.06 -23.61 13.67
CA ASN A 21 15.92 -24.75 14.58
C ASN A 21 16.62 -24.69 15.95
N GLU A 22 15.83 -24.39 16.98
CA GLU A 22 15.83 -25.17 18.22
C GLU A 22 14.51 -24.99 19.00
N HIS A 23 13.57 -25.92 18.81
CA HIS A 23 12.55 -26.25 19.79
C HIS A 23 13.08 -27.40 20.66
N ASN A 24 13.58 -27.12 21.87
CA ASN A 24 13.18 -27.76 23.14
C ASN A 24 14.20 -27.53 24.28
N LEU A 25 13.65 -27.14 25.44
CA LEU A 25 14.10 -27.40 26.82
C LEU A 25 15.53 -27.01 27.25
N GLY A 26 15.62 -26.10 28.24
CA GLY A 26 16.71 -26.16 29.21
C GLY A 26 17.08 -24.83 29.85
N ASN A 27 16.63 -24.66 31.08
CA ASN A 27 16.96 -23.57 31.99
C ASN A 27 18.49 -23.37 32.18
N LYS A 28 18.90 -22.10 32.33
CA LYS A 28 20.20 -21.57 32.80
C LYS A 28 21.34 -21.50 31.79
N GLU A 29 21.51 -20.30 31.21
CA GLU A 29 22.77 -19.53 31.13
C GLU A 29 22.58 -18.39 30.13
N ASN A 30 22.22 -17.19 30.61
CA ASN A 30 22.06 -16.03 29.73
C ASN A 30 22.43 -14.71 30.43
N THR A 31 23.66 -14.63 30.91
CA THR A 31 24.26 -13.40 31.46
C THR A 31 25.59 -13.02 30.80
N ALA A 32 26.08 -13.77 29.82
CA ALA A 32 27.37 -13.50 29.17
C ALA A 32 27.27 -12.77 27.81
N LEU A 33 26.09 -12.68 27.21
CA LEU A 33 25.92 -12.09 25.86
C LEU A 33 25.71 -10.56 25.87
N PHE A 34 25.48 -9.94 27.03
CA PHE A 34 25.17 -8.51 27.12
C PHE A 34 26.38 -7.58 27.20
N HIS A 35 27.60 -8.10 27.42
CA HIS A 35 28.79 -7.26 27.56
C HIS A 35 29.63 -7.08 26.27
N HIS A 36 29.24 -7.67 25.14
CA HIS A 36 30.04 -7.57 23.91
C HIS A 36 29.43 -6.68 22.81
N ILE A 37 28.24 -6.10 23.04
CA ILE A 37 27.57 -5.20 22.10
C ILE A 37 27.88 -3.71 22.39
N GLU A 38 28.51 -3.39 23.52
CA GLU A 38 28.76 -1.99 23.91
C GLU A 38 30.01 -1.35 23.26
N ASP A 39 30.90 -2.13 22.62
CA ASP A 39 32.18 -1.59 22.11
C ASP A 39 32.20 -1.17 20.63
N THR A 40 31.10 -1.37 19.87
CA THR A 40 31.09 -1.03 18.42
C THR A 40 30.33 0.25 18.07
N THR A 41 29.80 1.00 19.05
CA THR A 41 28.97 2.20 18.79
C THR A 41 29.70 3.54 18.90
N ARG A 42 31.05 3.55 19.01
CA ARG A 42 31.78 4.81 19.27
C ARG A 42 32.18 5.64 18.05
N ASN A 43 31.72 5.32 16.84
CA ASN A 43 32.07 6.12 15.66
C ASN A 43 30.97 6.26 14.60
N SER A 44 29.78 6.71 15.00
CA SER A 44 28.72 7.14 14.08
C SER A 44 28.08 8.44 14.55
N ARG A 45 28.74 9.56 14.26
CA ARG A 45 28.18 10.91 14.48
C ARG A 45 27.44 11.48 13.27
N ASP A 46 27.23 10.71 12.19
CA ASP A 46 26.59 11.20 10.95
C ASP A 46 25.33 10.39 10.52
N LEU A 47 24.49 9.95 11.46
CA LEU A 47 23.16 9.39 11.18
C LEU A 47 22.00 10.25 11.75
N THR A 48 22.17 11.57 11.76
CA THR A 48 21.14 12.54 12.17
C THR A 48 19.99 12.73 11.17
N TRP A 49 20.05 12.07 10.00
CA TRP A 49 19.03 12.24 8.95
C TRP A 49 17.80 11.33 9.11
N ALA A 50 17.90 10.23 9.86
CA ALA A 50 16.78 9.30 10.08
C ALA A 50 16.07 9.49 11.43
N HIS A 51 16.74 10.04 12.45
CA HIS A 51 16.16 10.23 13.78
C HIS A 51 15.32 11.51 13.94
N ASN A 52 15.40 12.45 13.00
CA ASN A 52 14.63 13.70 13.05
C ASN A 52 13.27 13.65 12.33
N ARG A 53 12.83 12.49 11.80
CA ARG A 53 11.53 12.36 11.11
C ARG A 53 10.40 11.75 11.92
N PHE A 54 10.69 11.24 13.12
CA PHE A 54 9.68 10.59 13.94
C PHE A 54 9.71 11.20 15.34
N PRO A 55 8.92 12.26 15.61
CA PRO A 55 8.69 12.70 16.97
C PRO A 55 8.15 11.53 17.79
N SER A 56 8.71 11.34 18.99
CA SER A 56 8.29 10.33 19.97
C SER A 56 6.88 10.56 20.53
N ASP A 57 6.30 11.73 20.22
CA ASP A 57 4.94 12.09 20.56
C ASP A 57 4.06 11.69 19.37
N GLY A 58 3.17 10.72 19.60
CA GLY A 58 2.40 10.04 18.56
C GLY A 58 1.80 10.98 17.53
N TRP A 59 1.96 10.63 16.25
CA TRP A 59 1.42 11.39 15.13
C TRP A 59 -0.07 11.60 15.29
N SER A 60 -0.52 12.82 15.01
CA SER A 60 -1.95 13.04 14.91
C SER A 60 -2.48 12.32 13.66
N PRO A 61 -3.74 11.83 13.65
CA PRO A 61 -4.36 11.29 12.45
C PRO A 61 -4.31 12.23 11.23
N GLN A 62 -4.16 13.54 11.45
CA GLN A 62 -3.99 14.51 10.36
C GLN A 62 -2.59 14.48 9.74
N GLU A 63 -1.55 14.28 10.55
CA GLU A 63 -0.17 14.18 10.06
C GLU A 63 0.03 12.90 9.25
N GLU A 64 -0.59 11.80 9.70
CA GLU A 64 -0.59 10.52 8.98
C GLU A 64 -1.25 10.66 7.60
N LEU A 65 -2.41 11.31 7.52
CA LEU A 65 -3.09 11.55 6.24
C LEU A 65 -2.32 12.55 5.35
N LYS A 66 -1.77 13.62 5.92
CA LYS A 66 -0.97 14.58 5.14
C LYS A 66 0.27 13.92 4.53
N ALA A 67 0.95 13.08 5.30
CA ALA A 67 2.07 12.30 4.79
C ALA A 67 1.62 11.30 3.72
N TYR A 68 0.46 10.66 3.91
CA TYR A 68 -0.14 9.76 2.91
C TYR A 68 -0.35 10.47 1.57
N VAL A 69 -1.07 11.61 1.57
CA VAL A 69 -1.37 12.38 0.35
C VAL A 69 -0.08 12.87 -0.31
N ALA A 70 0.90 13.34 0.47
CA ALA A 70 2.19 13.80 -0.04
C ALA A 70 3.10 12.67 -0.58
N SER A 71 2.90 11.43 -0.15
CA SER A 71 3.70 10.26 -0.56
C SER A 71 3.28 9.69 -1.91
N THR A 72 2.16 10.12 -2.48
CA THR A 72 1.64 9.70 -3.80
C THR A 72 2.55 10.10 -4.99
N VAL A 73 3.74 10.64 -4.71
CA VAL A 73 4.77 11.03 -5.69
C VAL A 73 5.51 9.79 -6.19
N MET A 74 5.38 9.53 -7.51
CA MET A 74 6.13 8.59 -8.34
C MET A 74 6.91 7.49 -7.60
N SER A 75 6.35 6.28 -7.53
CA SER A 75 7.07 5.13 -6.96
C SER A 75 8.30 4.81 -7.81
N VAL A 76 9.49 5.06 -7.27
CA VAL A 76 10.75 4.64 -7.86
C VAL A 76 10.83 3.11 -7.79
N PRO A 77 11.06 2.40 -8.91
CA PRO A 77 11.27 0.95 -8.88
C PRO A 77 12.45 0.60 -7.97
N LEU A 78 12.26 -0.40 -7.10
CA LEU A 78 13.28 -0.89 -6.19
C LEU A 78 13.98 -2.12 -6.79
N ASN A 79 15.28 -2.23 -6.58
CA ASN A 79 16.02 -3.42 -6.97
C ASN A 79 15.82 -4.53 -5.94
N ILE A 80 15.21 -5.65 -6.33
CA ILE A 80 14.98 -6.82 -5.46
C ILE A 80 16.30 -7.44 -4.93
N ASN A 81 17.41 -7.23 -5.63
CA ASN A 81 18.73 -7.72 -5.25
C ASN A 81 19.47 -6.75 -4.32
N ASP A 82 18.90 -5.57 -4.03
CA ASP A 82 19.45 -4.66 -3.04
C ASP A 82 19.33 -5.26 -1.64
N CYS A 83 20.42 -5.22 -0.87
CA CYS A 83 20.48 -5.86 0.44
C CYS A 83 19.55 -5.21 1.48
N PHE A 84 19.28 -3.90 1.36
CA PHE A 84 18.33 -3.22 2.24
C PHE A 84 16.90 -3.57 1.88
N VAL A 85 16.57 -3.71 0.60
CA VAL A 85 15.25 -4.18 0.14
C VAL A 85 14.99 -5.60 0.66
N GLN A 86 15.96 -6.51 0.53
CA GLN A 86 15.84 -7.87 1.05
C GLN A 86 15.69 -7.91 2.57
N LYS A 87 16.47 -7.08 3.28
CA LYS A 87 16.36 -6.96 4.74
C LYS A 87 15.00 -6.43 5.16
N ALA A 88 14.47 -5.42 4.49
CA ALA A 88 13.13 -4.88 4.76
C ALA A 88 12.05 -5.94 4.56
N ILE A 89 12.08 -6.68 3.46
CA ILE A 89 11.13 -7.80 3.20
C ILE A 89 11.20 -8.83 4.33
N SER A 90 12.39 -9.24 4.75
CA SER A 90 12.58 -10.19 5.86
C SER A 90 12.03 -9.66 7.18
N CYS A 91 12.27 -8.38 7.51
CA CYS A 91 11.74 -7.76 8.71
C CYS A 91 10.21 -7.72 8.71
N TYR A 92 9.57 -7.35 7.59
CA TYR A 92 8.11 -7.34 7.51
C TYR A 92 7.53 -8.75 7.62
N LYS A 93 8.12 -9.75 6.95
CA LYS A 93 7.70 -11.15 7.08
C LYS A 93 7.77 -11.62 8.53
N TYR A 94 8.86 -11.32 9.22
CA TYR A 94 9.03 -11.67 10.63
C TYR A 94 8.01 -10.96 11.54
N ALA A 95 7.75 -9.68 11.31
CA ALA A 95 6.74 -8.92 12.07
C ALA A 95 5.32 -9.49 11.88
N ILE A 96 4.98 -9.91 10.66
CA ILE A 96 3.69 -10.56 10.35
C ILE A 96 3.59 -11.89 11.08
N GLU A 97 4.65 -12.71 11.05
CA GLU A 97 4.71 -13.99 11.75
C GLU A 97 4.55 -13.83 13.26
N LEU A 98 5.31 -12.91 13.89
CA LEU A 98 5.20 -12.61 15.32
C LEU A 98 3.79 -12.19 15.75
N SER A 99 3.08 -11.48 14.88
CA SER A 99 1.70 -11.03 15.13
C SER A 99 0.62 -12.05 14.75
N ASN A 100 0.98 -13.26 14.31
CA ASN A 100 0.07 -14.24 13.73
C ASN A 100 -0.82 -13.68 12.60
N GLY A 101 -0.27 -12.76 11.79
CA GLY A 101 -0.99 -12.12 10.68
C GLY A 101 -1.92 -10.98 11.08
N GLU A 102 -1.88 -10.50 12.33
CA GLU A 102 -2.75 -9.41 12.80
C GLU A 102 -2.15 -8.01 12.57
N ASN A 103 -0.85 -7.91 12.27
CA ASN A 103 -0.19 -6.64 11.99
C ASN A 103 -0.48 -6.15 10.55
N LEU A 104 -1.69 -5.61 10.34
CA LEU A 104 -2.13 -5.10 9.03
C LEU A 104 -1.19 -4.05 8.40
N PRO A 105 -0.64 -3.09 9.16
CA PRO A 105 0.35 -2.16 8.61
C PRO A 105 1.58 -2.87 8.01
N ALA A 106 2.14 -3.86 8.70
CA ALA A 106 3.28 -4.62 8.18
C ALA A 106 2.94 -5.42 6.91
N ILE A 107 1.71 -5.96 6.82
CA ILE A 107 1.22 -6.63 5.61
C ILE A 107 1.10 -5.65 4.45
N LEU A 108 0.55 -4.45 4.69
CA LEU A 108 0.43 -3.40 3.69
C LEU A 108 1.81 -2.99 3.15
N ASP A 109 2.75 -2.67 4.05
CA ASP A 109 4.09 -2.23 3.68
C ASP A 109 4.89 -3.31 2.92
N LEU A 110 4.76 -4.58 3.33
CA LEU A 110 5.31 -5.70 2.57
C LEU A 110 4.75 -5.71 1.14
N GLY A 111 3.43 -5.53 0.99
CA GLY A 111 2.79 -5.42 -0.32
C GLY A 111 3.35 -4.28 -1.16
N VAL A 112 3.60 -3.11 -0.57
CA VAL A 112 4.18 -1.94 -1.25
C VAL A 112 5.58 -2.25 -1.77
N ILE A 113 6.46 -2.81 -0.95
CA ILE A 113 7.83 -3.17 -1.37
C ILE A 113 7.81 -4.26 -2.45
N LEU A 114 6.96 -5.27 -2.31
CA LEU A 114 6.79 -6.32 -3.32
C LEU A 114 6.35 -5.71 -4.67
N LYS A 115 5.40 -4.77 -4.65
CA LYS A 115 4.96 -4.07 -5.85
C LYS A 115 6.09 -3.25 -6.48
N GLN A 116 6.82 -2.49 -5.67
CA GLN A 116 7.94 -1.66 -6.13
C GLN A 116 9.12 -2.47 -6.68
N THR A 117 9.25 -3.74 -6.29
CA THR A 117 10.24 -4.69 -6.82
C THR A 117 9.73 -5.52 -8.00
N GLY A 118 8.53 -5.21 -8.54
CA GLY A 118 7.94 -5.90 -9.69
C GLY A 118 7.25 -7.22 -9.36
N GLN A 119 7.11 -7.57 -8.08
CA GLN A 119 6.42 -8.78 -7.60
C GLN A 119 4.92 -8.52 -7.45
N THR A 120 4.28 -8.02 -8.51
CA THR A 120 2.92 -7.46 -8.51
C THR A 120 1.85 -8.45 -8.04
N ARG A 121 1.99 -9.74 -8.37
CA ARG A 121 1.05 -10.79 -7.92
C ARG A 121 1.17 -11.08 -6.42
N GLU A 122 2.39 -11.11 -5.89
CA GLU A 122 2.62 -11.32 -4.46
C GLU A 122 2.16 -10.11 -3.65
N ALA A 123 2.42 -8.90 -4.15
CA ALA A 123 1.87 -7.67 -3.58
C ALA A 123 0.34 -7.70 -3.51
N LEU A 124 -0.32 -8.10 -4.61
CA LEU A 124 -1.78 -8.24 -4.64
C LEU A 124 -2.30 -9.23 -3.59
N ASN A 125 -1.56 -10.33 -3.33
CA ASN A 125 -1.94 -11.28 -2.27
C ASN A 125 -1.89 -10.62 -0.88
N GLN A 126 -0.85 -9.81 -0.60
CA GLN A 126 -0.76 -9.07 0.66
C GLN A 126 -1.88 -8.03 0.80
N PHE A 127 -2.17 -7.26 -0.25
CA PHE A 127 -3.27 -6.29 -0.19
C PHE A 127 -4.63 -6.98 0.00
N ASN A 128 -4.85 -8.11 -0.66
CA ASN A 128 -6.08 -8.87 -0.49
C ASN A 128 -6.22 -9.46 0.91
N SER A 129 -5.13 -9.92 1.55
CA SER A 129 -5.20 -10.40 2.93
C SER A 129 -5.61 -9.29 3.91
N VAL A 130 -5.10 -8.06 3.74
CA VAL A 130 -5.58 -6.89 4.51
C VAL A 130 -7.06 -6.64 4.27
N THR A 131 -7.52 -6.60 3.01
CA THR A 131 -8.94 -6.29 2.71
C THR A 131 -9.93 -7.38 3.12
N ASN A 132 -9.46 -8.62 3.31
CA ASN A 132 -10.28 -9.76 3.74
C ASN A 132 -10.19 -10.02 5.26
N SER A 133 -9.31 -9.33 5.97
CA SER A 133 -9.13 -9.52 7.42
C SER A 133 -10.35 -9.02 8.18
N GLN A 134 -10.79 -9.78 9.20
CA GLN A 134 -11.84 -9.35 10.15
C GLN A 134 -11.42 -8.09 10.92
N LEU A 135 -10.12 -7.90 11.13
CA LEU A 135 -9.53 -6.73 11.80
C LEU A 135 -9.65 -5.44 10.97
N SER A 136 -10.03 -5.53 9.70
CA SER A 136 -10.27 -4.36 8.83
C SER A 136 -11.38 -3.45 9.34
N LEU A 137 -12.23 -3.94 10.25
CA LEU A 137 -13.34 -3.20 10.84
C LEU A 137 -12.94 -2.41 12.11
N THR A 138 -11.76 -2.65 12.66
CA THR A 138 -11.33 -2.09 13.96
C THR A 138 -10.01 -1.34 13.83
N GLY A 139 -10.07 0.00 13.87
CA GLY A 139 -8.89 0.86 14.06
C GLY A 139 -8.00 1.12 12.83
N HIS A 140 -7.96 0.22 11.84
CA HIS A 140 -7.02 0.32 10.71
C HIS A 140 -7.65 0.84 9.40
N ARG A 141 -8.57 1.82 9.49
CA ARG A 141 -9.35 2.28 8.33
C ARG A 141 -8.45 2.81 7.19
N VAL A 142 -7.41 3.58 7.51
CA VAL A 142 -6.45 4.10 6.51
C VAL A 142 -5.70 2.95 5.83
N THR A 143 -5.14 2.01 6.60
CA THR A 143 -4.47 0.82 6.06
C THR A 143 -5.35 0.04 5.10
N VAL A 144 -6.64 -0.13 5.44
CA VAL A 144 -7.60 -0.85 4.60
C VAL A 144 -7.91 -0.07 3.32
N ILE A 145 -8.10 1.25 3.39
CA ILE A 145 -8.27 2.12 2.21
C ILE A 145 -7.08 1.96 1.28
N SER A 146 -5.86 2.10 1.82
CA SER A 146 -4.62 1.95 1.04
C SER A 146 -4.48 0.56 0.43
N ALA A 147 -4.86 -0.50 1.14
CA ALA A 147 -4.84 -1.85 0.60
C ALA A 147 -5.83 -2.03 -0.57
N TYR A 148 -7.05 -1.49 -0.47
CA TYR A 148 -7.99 -1.48 -1.60
C TYR A 148 -7.43 -0.69 -2.80
N GLU A 149 -6.84 0.48 -2.55
CA GLU A 149 -6.23 1.31 -3.59
C GLU A 149 -5.10 0.56 -4.30
N GLN A 150 -4.12 0.07 -3.55
CA GLN A 150 -2.97 -0.63 -4.11
C GLN A 150 -3.35 -1.94 -4.79
N ALA A 151 -4.33 -2.69 -4.28
CA ALA A 151 -4.88 -3.86 -4.97
C ALA A 151 -5.49 -3.48 -6.33
N GLY A 152 -6.23 -2.37 -6.38
CA GLY A 152 -6.80 -1.84 -7.62
C GLY A 152 -5.73 -1.51 -8.66
N LEU A 153 -4.64 -0.86 -8.22
CA LEU A 153 -3.49 -0.54 -9.07
C LEU A 153 -2.78 -1.82 -9.57
N CYS A 154 -2.56 -2.81 -8.71
CA CYS A 154 -1.99 -4.10 -9.12
C CYS A 154 -2.84 -4.80 -10.18
N TYR A 155 -4.18 -4.76 -10.05
CA TYR A 155 -5.07 -5.31 -11.06
C TYR A 155 -4.92 -4.63 -12.43
N PHE A 156 -4.81 -3.30 -12.46
CA PHE A 156 -4.55 -2.58 -13.72
C PHE A 156 -3.16 -2.85 -14.29
N GLU A 157 -2.17 -3.10 -13.45
CA GLU A 157 -0.86 -3.50 -13.92
C GLU A 157 -0.89 -4.91 -14.53
N LEU A 158 -1.54 -5.87 -13.86
CA LEU A 158 -1.74 -7.23 -14.37
C LEU A 158 -2.57 -7.25 -15.67
N SER A 159 -3.56 -6.36 -15.82
CA SER A 159 -4.34 -6.29 -17.07
C SER A 159 -3.52 -5.86 -18.29
N LYS A 160 -2.35 -5.22 -18.09
CA LYS A 160 -1.44 -4.89 -19.19
C LYS A 160 -0.63 -6.11 -19.65
N THR A 161 -0.31 -7.01 -18.73
CA THR A 161 0.61 -8.14 -18.93
C THR A 161 -0.10 -9.43 -19.36
N TYR A 162 -1.34 -9.65 -18.92
CA TYR A 162 -2.06 -10.92 -19.14
C TYR A 162 -3.20 -10.79 -20.16
N ASP A 163 -3.53 -11.89 -20.85
CA ASP A 163 -4.57 -11.92 -21.89
C ASP A 163 -5.99 -11.70 -21.35
N ASN A 164 -6.25 -12.02 -20.06
CA ASN A 164 -7.54 -11.79 -19.41
C ASN A 164 -7.71 -10.34 -18.92
N LYS A 165 -7.54 -9.38 -19.83
CA LYS A 165 -7.53 -7.94 -19.51
C LYS A 165 -8.82 -7.49 -18.85
N ASN A 166 -9.97 -7.93 -19.37
CA ASN A 166 -11.28 -7.44 -18.94
C ASN A 166 -11.61 -7.85 -17.49
N SER A 167 -11.24 -9.05 -17.06
CA SER A 167 -11.47 -9.48 -15.68
C SER A 167 -10.65 -8.63 -14.71
N PHE A 168 -9.37 -8.44 -14.99
CA PHE A 168 -8.50 -7.64 -14.14
C PHE A 168 -8.90 -6.16 -14.09
N VAL A 169 -9.27 -5.56 -15.22
CA VAL A 169 -9.80 -4.18 -15.25
C VAL A 169 -11.03 -4.05 -14.34
N LYS A 170 -11.97 -4.99 -14.45
CA LYS A 170 -13.20 -4.96 -13.63
C LYS A 170 -12.91 -5.12 -12.15
N ASP A 171 -12.01 -6.03 -11.77
CA ASP A 171 -11.62 -6.22 -10.38
C ASP A 171 -10.85 -5.01 -9.84
N GLY A 172 -9.99 -4.40 -10.66
CA GLY A 172 -9.27 -3.17 -10.35
C GLY A 172 -10.21 -2.00 -10.06
N GLN A 173 -11.19 -1.78 -10.94
CA GLN A 173 -12.25 -0.78 -10.76
C GLN A 173 -13.02 -1.02 -9.46
N LYS A 174 -13.46 -2.26 -9.20
CA LYS A 174 -14.18 -2.62 -7.98
C LYS A 174 -13.37 -2.28 -6.71
N LYS A 175 -12.07 -2.56 -6.71
CA LYS A 175 -11.18 -2.27 -5.59
C LYS A 175 -11.00 -0.75 -5.38
N LEU A 176 -10.74 0.02 -6.44
CA LEU A 176 -10.61 1.48 -6.34
C LEU A 176 -11.91 2.15 -5.90
N THR A 177 -13.05 1.77 -6.46
CA THR A 177 -14.36 2.27 -6.03
C THR A 177 -14.59 2.03 -4.54
N ARG A 178 -14.17 0.86 -4.03
CA ARG A 178 -14.26 0.56 -2.60
C ARG A 178 -13.31 1.41 -1.76
N ALA A 179 -12.07 1.64 -2.21
CA ALA A 179 -11.12 2.53 -1.53
C ALA A 179 -11.70 3.94 -1.37
N ILE A 180 -12.25 4.50 -2.44
CA ILE A 180 -12.84 5.86 -2.45
C ILE A 180 -14.05 5.93 -1.53
N SER A 181 -14.96 4.96 -1.59
CA SER A 181 -16.11 4.89 -0.68
C SER A 181 -15.68 4.89 0.78
N LEU A 182 -14.67 4.09 1.13
CA LEU A 182 -14.16 4.04 2.50
C LEU A 182 -13.45 5.34 2.92
N ALA A 183 -12.72 5.97 2.01
CA ALA A 183 -12.07 7.25 2.25
C ALA A 183 -13.08 8.38 2.47
N ALA A 184 -14.15 8.42 1.66
CA ALA A 184 -15.25 9.36 1.84
C ALA A 184 -15.95 9.14 3.20
N ASP A 185 -16.25 7.88 3.55
CA ASP A 185 -16.83 7.53 4.85
C ASP A 185 -15.89 7.93 6.01
N LEU A 186 -14.57 7.87 5.82
CA LEU A 186 -13.59 8.28 6.84
C LEU A 186 -13.52 9.81 6.98
N ALA A 187 -13.49 10.53 5.85
CA ALA A 187 -13.48 12.00 5.85
C ALA A 187 -14.73 12.59 6.52
N LEU A 188 -15.89 11.94 6.37
CA LEU A 188 -17.12 12.36 7.05
C LEU A 188 -17.08 12.15 8.57
N THR A 189 -16.27 11.20 9.06
CA THR A 189 -16.15 10.91 10.50
C THR A 189 -15.14 11.80 11.22
N ILE A 190 -14.24 12.47 10.49
CA ILE A 190 -13.19 13.31 11.06
C ILE A 190 -13.45 14.75 10.62
N SER A 191 -14.01 15.56 11.52
CA SER A 191 -14.42 16.95 11.26
C SER A 191 -13.30 17.80 10.64
N GLU A 192 -12.06 17.53 11.01
CA GLU A 192 -10.83 18.21 10.60
C GLU A 192 -10.37 17.84 9.19
N LEU A 193 -10.95 16.80 8.58
CA LEU A 193 -10.62 16.32 7.23
C LEU A 193 -11.68 16.69 6.19
N THR A 194 -12.68 17.47 6.59
CA THR A 194 -13.74 17.94 5.69
C THR A 194 -13.19 18.68 4.47
N ASP A 195 -12.09 19.41 4.63
CA ASP A 195 -11.39 20.09 3.51
C ASP A 195 -10.59 19.11 2.64
N CYS A 196 -9.97 18.08 3.24
CA CYS A 196 -9.24 17.03 2.50
C CYS A 196 -10.16 16.13 1.67
N ALA A 197 -11.45 16.07 2.05
CA ALA A 197 -12.46 15.41 1.23
C ALA A 197 -12.46 15.99 -0.18
N HIS A 198 -12.25 17.29 -0.34
CA HIS A 198 -12.19 17.96 -1.64
C HIS A 198 -11.16 17.34 -2.60
N ASP A 199 -9.96 17.01 -2.13
CA ASP A 199 -8.91 16.43 -2.96
C ASP A 199 -9.21 14.97 -3.33
N VAL A 200 -9.76 14.19 -2.39
CA VAL A 200 -10.31 12.84 -2.67
C VAL A 200 -11.42 12.93 -3.72
N TRP A 201 -12.24 13.98 -3.66
CA TRP A 201 -13.29 14.25 -4.64
C TRP A 201 -12.76 14.64 -6.01
N ILE A 202 -11.63 15.37 -6.11
CA ILE A 202 -10.97 15.67 -7.38
C ILE A 202 -10.46 14.38 -8.04
N ALA A 203 -9.83 13.49 -7.26
CA ALA A 203 -9.38 12.20 -7.75
C ALA A 203 -10.57 11.34 -8.26
N LEU A 204 -11.69 11.34 -7.54
CA LEU A 204 -12.91 10.67 -7.97
C LEU A 204 -13.50 11.28 -9.25
N ARG A 205 -13.55 12.62 -9.37
CA ARG A 205 -14.01 13.29 -10.60
C ARG A 205 -13.15 12.92 -11.80
N THR A 206 -11.84 12.82 -11.61
CA THR A 206 -10.91 12.42 -12.67
C THR A 206 -11.22 11.01 -13.17
N LEU A 207 -11.47 10.07 -12.25
CA LEU A 207 -11.91 8.71 -12.59
C LEU A 207 -13.25 8.70 -13.33
N LEU A 208 -14.21 9.53 -12.89
CA LEU A 208 -15.50 9.68 -13.55
C LEU A 208 -15.35 10.24 -14.98
N SER A 209 -14.49 11.22 -15.19
CA SER A 209 -14.21 11.79 -16.52
C SER A 209 -13.54 10.79 -17.46
N ASP A 210 -12.71 9.89 -16.94
CA ASP A 210 -12.15 8.80 -17.75
C ASP A 210 -13.22 7.77 -18.14
N MET A 211 -14.19 7.51 -17.26
CA MET A 211 -15.33 6.63 -17.60
C MET A 211 -16.17 7.20 -18.74
N GLU A 212 -16.26 8.52 -18.92
CA GLU A 212 -17.05 9.19 -19.96
C GLU A 212 -16.49 9.05 -21.38
N LYS A 213 -15.22 8.65 -21.52
CA LYS A 213 -14.55 8.52 -22.83
C LYS A 213 -15.01 7.31 -23.63
N GLU A 214 -15.65 6.33 -23.00
CA GLU A 214 -16.14 5.10 -23.62
C GLU A 214 -17.67 5.14 -23.81
N PRO A 215 -18.23 4.44 -24.83
CA PRO A 215 -19.66 4.30 -25.02
C PRO A 215 -20.35 3.78 -23.75
N GLN A 216 -21.26 4.58 -23.20
CA GLN A 216 -21.83 4.37 -21.89
C GLN A 216 -22.84 3.22 -21.89
N SER A 217 -22.51 2.13 -21.22
CA SER A 217 -23.46 1.08 -20.90
C SER A 217 -24.39 1.48 -19.75
N SER A 218 -25.60 0.91 -19.72
CA SER A 218 -26.56 1.05 -18.61
C SER A 218 -25.93 0.75 -17.23
N ASN A 219 -24.97 -0.18 -17.16
CA ASN A 219 -24.25 -0.50 -15.93
C ASN A 219 -23.25 0.58 -15.52
N GLN A 220 -22.49 1.17 -16.45
CA GLN A 220 -21.55 2.27 -16.16
C GLN A 220 -22.30 3.51 -15.67
N GLN A 221 -23.46 3.81 -16.25
CA GLN A 221 -24.32 4.91 -15.80
C GLN A 221 -24.85 4.68 -14.38
N LYS A 222 -25.25 3.45 -14.02
CA LYS A 222 -25.63 3.09 -12.64
C LYS A 222 -24.47 3.22 -11.66
N GLU A 223 -23.25 2.87 -12.08
CA GLU A 223 -22.05 3.02 -11.26
C GLU A 223 -21.68 4.49 -11.07
N LYS A 224 -21.79 5.30 -12.13
CA LYS A 224 -21.66 6.77 -12.08
C LYS A 224 -22.66 7.40 -11.11
N ILE A 225 -23.93 6.96 -11.12
CA ILE A 225 -24.94 7.42 -10.15
C ILE A 225 -24.49 7.13 -8.71
N LYS A 226 -24.03 5.90 -8.43
CA LYS A 226 -23.56 5.54 -7.08
C LYS A 226 -22.38 6.41 -6.62
N LEU A 227 -21.44 6.68 -7.52
CA LEU A 227 -20.29 7.56 -7.23
C LEU A 227 -20.75 9.00 -6.98
N LEU A 228 -21.72 9.49 -7.76
CA LEU A 228 -22.32 10.82 -7.58
C LEU A 228 -23.18 10.93 -6.30
N GLU A 229 -23.82 9.84 -5.87
CA GLU A 229 -24.52 9.74 -4.59
C GLU A 229 -23.54 9.85 -3.41
N LEU A 230 -22.37 9.21 -3.51
CA LEU A 230 -21.31 9.29 -2.49
C LEU A 230 -20.80 10.72 -2.29
N VAL A 231 -20.65 11.50 -3.37
CA VAL A 231 -20.24 12.93 -3.31
C VAL A 231 -21.41 13.88 -3.01
N LYS A 232 -22.64 13.37 -2.87
CA LYS A 232 -23.88 14.17 -2.73
C LYS A 232 -24.07 15.19 -3.86
N ASP A 233 -23.59 14.89 -5.07
CA ASP A 233 -23.74 15.75 -6.25
C ASP A 233 -25.07 15.44 -6.95
N HIS A 234 -26.17 15.85 -6.30
CA HIS A 234 -27.52 15.58 -6.77
C HIS A 234 -27.83 16.20 -8.13
N GLY A 235 -27.12 17.26 -8.53
CA GLY A 235 -27.27 17.89 -9.85
C GLY A 235 -26.88 16.93 -10.97
N GLN A 236 -25.65 16.39 -10.89
CA GLN A 236 -25.16 15.45 -11.90
C GLN A 236 -25.91 14.10 -11.87
N ILE A 237 -26.43 13.67 -10.71
CA ILE A 237 -27.27 12.45 -10.64
C ILE A 237 -28.48 12.57 -11.57
N ILE A 238 -29.16 13.72 -11.58
CA ILE A 238 -30.35 13.93 -12.40
C ILE A 238 -29.99 13.79 -13.89
N GLU A 239 -28.87 14.38 -14.31
CA GLU A 239 -28.39 14.30 -15.69
C GLU A 239 -28.10 12.85 -16.11
N VAL A 240 -27.35 12.12 -15.28
CA VAL A 240 -26.99 10.71 -15.55
C VAL A 240 -28.22 9.80 -15.55
N VAL A 241 -29.22 10.06 -14.69
CA VAL A 241 -30.50 9.32 -14.69
C VAL A 241 -31.29 9.58 -15.98
N GLN A 242 -31.27 10.81 -16.50
CA GLN A 242 -31.92 11.12 -17.78
C GLN A 242 -31.23 10.38 -18.94
N THR A 243 -29.89 10.37 -18.97
CA THR A 243 -29.12 9.59 -19.95
C THR A 243 -29.45 8.09 -19.84
N LEU A 244 -29.49 7.53 -18.63
CA LEU A 244 -29.83 6.13 -18.41
C LEU A 244 -31.24 5.77 -18.92
N ARG A 245 -32.21 6.68 -18.77
CA ARG A 245 -33.58 6.47 -19.30
C ARG A 245 -33.61 6.47 -20.82
N SER A 246 -32.73 7.20 -21.49
CA SER A 246 -32.66 7.21 -22.96
C SER A 246 -32.02 5.96 -23.57
N LEU A 247 -31.32 5.16 -22.76
CA LEU A 247 -30.65 3.93 -23.17
C LEU A 247 -31.53 2.67 -23.04
N ASN A 248 -32.67 2.75 -22.35
CA ASN A 248 -33.62 1.65 -22.14
C ASN A 248 -34.90 1.89 -22.93
#